data_AF-A0A0A0JT30-F1
#
_entry.id   AF-A0A0A0JT30-F1
#
_cell.length_a   1.000
_cell.length_b   1.000
_cell.length_c   1.000
_cell.angle_alpha   90.00
_cell.angle_beta   90.00
_cell.angle_gamma   90.00
#
_symmetry.space_group_name_H-M   'P 1'
#
loop_
_entity.id
_entity.type
_entity.pdbx_description
1 polymer ?
#
loop_
_entity_poly.entity_id
_entity_poly.type
_entity_poly.pdbx_seq_one_letter_code
_entity_poly.pdbx_strand_id
1 'polypeptide(L)'
;MTVATLVDLESLRARLPELAPSYQSAQPFPHVVVDDVLHPEAFARAVEEFPAIRDPFWKGYLHVNETKYGNTQPDTWGTTLNAIAKEFCSPEFVSFLEELTGIENLLPDWSMDGGGLHQTLRGGHLNIHADFTTHHEKLNWSRRVNILLYLNEEWPEEWGGQLELWDQKMTAAQAKVQPAGNRMLIFTTSDDSFHGHPDALTCPDGVARRSMALYYFTEEAAPVRKATNYRARPEESGLKKAAIAVDRNVLDVYDRTLRKVGLDADKVSGVLEKVNKFRRPKK
;
A
#
# COMPACT_ATOMS: atom_id res chain seq x y z
N MET A 1 -9.36 -27.14 19.10
CA MET A 1 -8.97 -25.86 19.72
C MET A 1 -9.36 -24.80 18.73
N THR A 2 -10.32 -23.94 19.07
CA THR A 2 -10.58 -22.72 18.30
C THR A 2 -9.28 -21.92 18.31
N VAL A 3 -8.70 -21.68 17.14
CA VAL A 3 -7.57 -20.75 17.02
C VAL A 3 -8.10 -19.40 17.50
N ALA A 4 -7.44 -18.79 18.48
CA ALA A 4 -7.82 -17.46 18.92
C ALA A 4 -7.71 -16.51 17.72
N THR A 5 -8.78 -15.78 17.43
CA THR A 5 -8.80 -14.75 16.38
C THR A 5 -7.74 -13.69 16.70
N LEU A 6 -7.01 -13.23 15.70
CA LEU A 6 -5.95 -12.22 15.85
C LEU A 6 -6.48 -10.82 15.53
N VAL A 7 -7.38 -10.73 14.56
CA VAL A 7 -8.15 -9.53 14.21
C VAL A 7 -9.37 -9.44 15.13
N ASP A 8 -9.61 -8.26 15.71
CA ASP A 8 -10.79 -7.99 16.53
C ASP A 8 -12.02 -7.72 15.65
N LEU A 9 -12.41 -8.73 14.87
CA LEU A 9 -13.50 -8.62 13.90
C LEU A 9 -14.84 -8.35 14.58
N GLU A 10 -15.03 -8.79 15.82
CA GLU A 10 -16.22 -8.48 16.61
C GLU A 10 -16.34 -6.97 16.86
N SER A 11 -15.27 -6.33 17.35
CA SER A 11 -15.22 -4.87 17.52
C SER A 11 -15.42 -4.12 16.20
N LEU A 12 -14.78 -4.56 15.13
CA LEU A 12 -14.95 -3.97 13.79
C LEU A 12 -16.41 -4.04 13.33
N ARG A 13 -17.06 -5.20 13.47
CA ARG A 13 -18.47 -5.38 13.10
C ARG A 13 -19.41 -4.57 13.96
N ALA A 14 -19.14 -4.46 15.27
CA ALA A 14 -19.93 -3.61 16.16
C ALA A 14 -19.90 -2.13 15.76
N ARG A 15 -18.80 -1.68 15.13
CA ARG A 15 -18.61 -0.30 14.65
C ARG A 15 -19.12 -0.04 13.23
N LEU A 16 -19.53 -1.08 12.47
CA LEU A 16 -20.01 -0.94 11.09
C LEU A 16 -21.10 0.13 10.89
N PRO A 17 -22.13 0.26 11.77
CA PRO A 17 -23.17 1.28 11.60
C PRO A 17 -22.63 2.72 11.54
N GLU A 18 -21.48 2.98 12.17
CA GLU A 18 -20.79 4.27 12.12
C GLU A 18 -19.76 4.31 10.98
N LEU A 19 -18.97 3.25 10.83
CA LEU A 19 -17.85 3.21 9.87
C LEU A 19 -18.33 3.22 8.42
N ALA A 20 -19.42 2.52 8.07
CA ALA A 20 -19.85 2.41 6.67
C ALA A 20 -20.33 3.74 6.08
N PRO A 21 -21.23 4.52 6.73
CA PRO A 21 -21.59 5.85 6.23
C PRO A 21 -20.38 6.80 6.19
N SER A 22 -19.50 6.73 7.19
CA SER A 22 -18.28 7.54 7.22
C SER A 22 -17.37 7.21 6.04
N TYR A 23 -17.15 5.92 5.76
CA TYR A 23 -16.35 5.45 4.64
C TYR A 23 -16.91 5.93 3.30
N GLN A 24 -18.18 5.66 3.04
CA GLN A 24 -18.81 5.87 1.74
C GLN A 24 -18.94 7.36 1.38
N SER A 25 -19.07 8.23 2.38
CA SER A 25 -19.18 9.68 2.19
C SER A 25 -17.83 10.42 2.25
N ALA A 26 -16.75 9.74 2.64
CA ALA A 26 -15.46 10.37 2.84
C ALA A 26 -14.90 11.02 1.56
N GLN A 27 -14.15 12.09 1.75
CA GLN A 27 -13.45 12.84 0.68
C GLN A 27 -11.94 12.79 0.94
N PRO A 28 -11.09 12.64 -0.09
CA PRO A 28 -11.37 12.87 -1.50
C PRO A 28 -11.93 11.67 -2.28
N PHE A 29 -11.93 10.49 -1.66
CA PHE A 29 -12.55 9.26 -2.14
C PHE A 29 -12.93 8.41 -0.92
N PRO A 30 -13.78 7.37 -1.06
CA PRO A 30 -14.22 6.58 0.07
C PRO A 30 -13.05 5.96 0.84
N HIS A 31 -12.94 6.27 2.13
CA HIS A 31 -11.89 5.79 3.00
C HIS A 31 -12.30 5.89 4.47
N VAL A 32 -11.68 5.08 5.32
CA VAL A 32 -11.83 5.16 6.78
C VAL A 32 -10.53 4.75 7.48
N VAL A 33 -10.26 5.39 8.60
CA VAL A 33 -9.15 5.05 9.49
C VAL A 33 -9.73 4.31 10.69
N VAL A 34 -9.19 3.13 11.00
CA VAL A 34 -9.63 2.30 12.11
C VAL A 34 -8.43 1.99 12.99
N ASP A 35 -8.54 2.36 14.26
CA ASP A 35 -7.57 2.01 15.30
C ASP A 35 -7.95 0.70 15.97
N ASP A 36 -6.93 0.06 16.56
CA ASP A 36 -7.04 -1.16 17.36
C ASP A 36 -7.64 -2.35 16.59
N VAL A 37 -7.16 -2.57 15.36
CA VAL A 37 -7.68 -3.63 14.48
C VAL A 37 -7.29 -5.03 14.95
N LEU A 38 -6.09 -5.18 15.47
CA LEU A 38 -5.62 -6.44 16.05
C LEU A 38 -5.81 -6.41 17.57
N HIS A 39 -6.06 -7.58 18.16
CA HIS A 39 -5.96 -7.71 19.61
C HIS A 39 -4.53 -7.32 20.07
N PRO A 40 -4.37 -6.68 21.25
CA PRO A 40 -3.08 -6.14 21.68
C PRO A 40 -1.92 -7.16 21.65
N GLU A 41 -2.17 -8.41 22.03
CA GLU A 41 -1.17 -9.49 21.99
C GLU A 41 -0.81 -9.94 20.57
N ALA A 42 -1.76 -9.88 19.63
CA ALA A 42 -1.49 -10.16 18.23
C ALA A 42 -0.67 -9.03 17.59
N PHE A 43 -0.99 -7.77 17.90
CA PHE A 43 -0.21 -6.62 17.45
C PHE A 43 1.23 -6.66 17.96
N ALA A 44 1.42 -6.88 19.28
CA ALA A 44 2.76 -6.97 19.88
C ALA A 44 3.62 -8.05 19.22
N ARG A 45 3.06 -9.25 19.00
CA ARG A 45 3.74 -10.33 18.29
C ARG A 45 4.02 -10.02 16.82
N ALA A 46 3.08 -9.39 16.12
CA ALA A 46 3.26 -9.00 14.72
C ALA A 46 4.39 -7.97 14.54
N VAL A 47 4.54 -7.05 15.50
CA VAL A 47 5.63 -6.07 15.55
C VAL A 47 6.97 -6.76 15.82
N GLU A 48 7.02 -7.67 16.79
CA GLU A 48 8.21 -8.45 17.12
C GLU A 48 8.67 -9.34 15.95
N GLU A 49 7.72 -9.98 15.27
CA GLU A 49 7.98 -10.81 14.10
C GLU A 49 8.26 -10.01 12.83
N PHE A 50 8.08 -8.68 12.85
CA PHE A 50 8.28 -7.87 11.65
C PHE A 50 9.76 -7.95 11.21
N PRO A 51 10.03 -8.26 9.93
CA PRO A 51 11.39 -8.54 9.51
C PRO A 51 12.38 -7.42 9.76
N ALA A 52 13.64 -7.79 9.98
CA ALA A 52 14.70 -6.82 10.16
C ALA A 52 14.94 -6.04 8.86
N ILE A 53 15.37 -4.79 8.99
CA ILE A 53 15.54 -3.85 7.86
C ILE A 53 16.43 -4.42 6.75
N ARG A 54 17.42 -5.25 7.11
CA ARG A 54 18.44 -5.79 6.21
C ARG A 54 18.21 -7.25 5.81
N ASP A 55 17.02 -7.80 6.09
CA ASP A 55 16.72 -9.17 5.69
C ASP A 55 16.79 -9.33 4.16
N PRO A 56 17.37 -10.43 3.65
CA PRO A 56 17.76 -10.54 2.25
C PRO A 56 16.58 -10.67 1.28
N PHE A 57 15.38 -10.96 1.78
CA PHE A 57 14.18 -11.11 0.95
C PHE A 57 13.52 -9.79 0.56
N TRP A 58 13.97 -8.66 1.14
CA TRP A 58 13.42 -7.36 0.80
C TRP A 58 13.72 -7.01 -0.65
N LYS A 59 12.67 -6.85 -1.46
CA LYS A 59 12.78 -6.33 -2.81
C LYS A 59 12.73 -4.80 -2.78
N GLY A 60 13.76 -4.17 -3.33
CA GLY A 60 13.86 -2.71 -3.41
C GLY A 60 13.07 -2.15 -4.59
N TYR A 61 12.26 -1.14 -4.31
CA TYR A 61 11.63 -0.26 -5.29
C TYR A 61 12.33 1.09 -5.17
N LEU A 62 13.39 1.27 -5.96
CA LEU A 62 14.37 2.35 -5.81
C LEU A 62 14.49 3.20 -7.08
N HIS A 63 13.47 3.99 -7.36
CA HIS A 63 13.44 4.91 -8.51
C HIS A 63 13.01 6.33 -8.09
N VAL A 64 12.71 7.22 -9.05
CA VAL A 64 12.37 8.62 -8.75
C VAL A 64 11.09 8.72 -7.91
N ASN A 65 10.15 7.82 -8.17
CA ASN A 65 8.83 7.86 -7.57
C ASN A 65 8.70 7.15 -6.23
N GLU A 66 9.61 6.23 -5.92
CA GLU A 66 9.60 5.55 -4.64
C GLU A 66 10.99 5.10 -4.21
N THR A 67 11.17 5.08 -2.89
CA THR A 67 12.32 4.49 -2.21
C THR A 67 11.77 3.72 -1.01
N LYS A 68 11.33 2.49 -1.30
CA LYS A 68 10.72 1.58 -0.33
C LYS A 68 11.14 0.14 -0.62
N TYR A 69 10.85 -0.75 0.31
CA TYR A 69 11.08 -2.18 0.17
C TYR A 69 9.80 -2.95 0.43
N GLY A 70 9.61 -4.04 -0.32
CA GLY A 70 8.47 -4.94 -0.18
C GLY A 70 8.87 -6.40 -0.08
N ASN A 71 8.03 -7.18 0.59
CA ASN A 71 8.06 -8.63 0.59
C ASN A 71 6.65 -9.14 0.29
N THR A 72 6.46 -9.69 -0.91
CA THR A 72 5.19 -10.22 -1.42
C THR A 72 5.08 -11.74 -1.23
N GLN A 73 5.96 -12.37 -0.45
CA GLN A 73 5.98 -13.83 -0.25
C GLN A 73 5.49 -14.16 1.17
N PRO A 74 4.17 -14.34 1.38
CA PRO A 74 3.60 -14.54 2.71
C PRO A 74 4.16 -15.76 3.46
N ASP A 75 4.60 -16.80 2.73
CA ASP A 75 5.20 -18.00 3.32
C ASP A 75 6.58 -17.75 3.97
N THR A 76 7.18 -16.59 3.73
CA THR A 76 8.45 -16.18 4.35
C THR A 76 8.24 -15.34 5.62
N TRP A 77 7.01 -14.97 5.95
CA TRP A 77 6.71 -14.10 7.08
C TRP A 77 6.66 -14.87 8.39
N GLY A 78 6.76 -14.14 9.52
CA GLY A 78 6.50 -14.69 10.84
C GLY A 78 5.11 -15.33 10.94
N THR A 79 4.95 -16.26 11.89
CA THR A 79 3.72 -17.06 12.01
C THR A 79 2.50 -16.21 12.31
N THR A 80 2.62 -15.22 13.18
CA THR A 80 1.56 -14.26 13.52
C THR A 80 1.25 -13.36 12.32
N LEU A 81 2.26 -12.84 11.62
CA LEU A 81 2.06 -12.00 10.43
C LEU A 81 1.33 -12.76 9.30
N ASN A 82 1.73 -14.01 9.05
CA ASN A 82 1.07 -14.86 8.05
C ASN A 82 -0.38 -15.18 8.47
N ALA A 83 -0.62 -15.46 9.75
CA ALA A 83 -1.96 -15.74 10.27
C ALA A 83 -2.88 -14.50 10.20
N ILE A 84 -2.38 -13.30 10.52
CA ILE A 84 -3.12 -12.05 10.34
C ILE A 84 -3.53 -11.86 8.87
N ALA A 85 -2.59 -12.05 7.94
CA ALA A 85 -2.90 -11.95 6.52
C ALA A 85 -3.96 -12.97 6.08
N LYS A 86 -3.92 -14.19 6.63
CA LYS A 86 -4.96 -15.21 6.37
C LYS A 86 -6.34 -14.78 6.87
N GLU A 87 -6.42 -14.16 8.04
CA GLU A 87 -7.68 -13.60 8.55
C GLU A 87 -8.18 -12.47 7.66
N PHE A 88 -7.29 -11.59 7.17
CA PHE A 88 -7.68 -10.56 6.18
C PHE A 88 -8.15 -11.13 4.84
N CYS A 89 -7.78 -12.37 4.50
CA CYS A 89 -8.31 -13.08 3.33
C CYS A 89 -9.49 -14.00 3.65
N SER A 90 -9.97 -14.04 4.91
CA SER A 90 -11.05 -14.96 5.29
C SER A 90 -12.40 -14.46 4.77
N PRO A 91 -13.37 -15.37 4.53
CA PRO A 91 -14.73 -14.98 4.14
C PRO A 91 -15.39 -14.01 5.11
N GLU A 92 -15.12 -14.14 6.41
CA GLU A 92 -15.70 -13.29 7.45
C GLU A 92 -15.18 -11.85 7.38
N PHE A 93 -13.88 -11.67 7.13
CA PHE A 93 -13.28 -10.34 6.95
C PHE A 93 -13.67 -9.72 5.61
N VAL A 94 -13.71 -10.52 4.54
CA VAL A 94 -14.20 -10.08 3.22
C VAL A 94 -15.64 -9.58 3.34
N SER A 95 -16.53 -10.34 3.98
CA SER A 95 -17.91 -9.90 4.22
C SER A 95 -17.98 -8.59 5.02
N PHE A 96 -17.10 -8.40 6.01
CA PHE A 96 -17.01 -7.11 6.72
C PHE A 96 -16.63 -5.97 5.77
N LEU A 97 -15.67 -6.18 4.86
CA LEU A 97 -15.31 -5.17 3.87
C LEU A 97 -16.43 -4.89 2.88
N GLU A 98 -17.17 -5.91 2.43
CA GLU A 98 -18.31 -5.72 1.54
C GLU A 98 -19.39 -4.86 2.20
N GLU A 99 -19.72 -5.13 3.47
CA GLU A 99 -20.67 -4.33 4.25
C GLU A 99 -20.16 -2.89 4.49
N LEU A 100 -18.88 -2.74 4.84
CA LEU A 100 -18.25 -1.44 5.08
C LEU A 100 -18.29 -0.57 3.82
N THR A 101 -17.87 -1.15 2.69
CA THR A 101 -17.63 -0.41 1.44
C THR A 101 -18.85 -0.31 0.54
N GLY A 102 -19.82 -1.23 0.67
CA GLY A 102 -20.93 -1.39 -0.26
C GLY A 102 -20.52 -2.03 -1.59
N ILE A 103 -19.31 -2.59 -1.69
CA ILE A 103 -18.81 -3.26 -2.89
C ILE A 103 -18.95 -4.78 -2.67
N GLU A 104 -19.79 -5.43 -3.46
CA GLU A 104 -20.05 -6.87 -3.36
C GLU A 104 -19.06 -7.70 -4.20
N ASN A 105 -18.94 -8.98 -3.86
CA ASN A 105 -18.13 -9.99 -4.55
C ASN A 105 -16.63 -9.68 -4.52
N LEU A 106 -16.14 -9.22 -3.37
CA LEU A 106 -14.72 -8.92 -3.17
C LEU A 106 -13.90 -10.22 -3.12
N LEU A 107 -12.80 -10.22 -3.85
CA LEU A 107 -11.85 -11.31 -3.99
C LEU A 107 -10.53 -10.88 -3.33
N PRO A 108 -10.16 -11.46 -2.17
CA PRO A 108 -8.89 -11.16 -1.54
C PRO A 108 -7.74 -11.73 -2.36
N ASP A 109 -6.65 -10.98 -2.48
CA ASP A 109 -5.45 -11.46 -3.18
C ASP A 109 -4.37 -12.01 -2.24
N TRP A 110 -4.28 -13.35 -2.16
CA TRP A 110 -3.21 -14.04 -1.43
C TRP A 110 -1.85 -14.04 -2.16
N SER A 111 -1.81 -13.68 -3.45
CA SER A 111 -0.55 -13.58 -4.20
C SER A 111 0.26 -12.33 -3.83
N MET A 112 -0.35 -11.40 -3.07
CA MET A 112 0.25 -10.13 -2.65
C MET A 112 0.73 -9.29 -3.83
N ASP A 113 -0.02 -9.27 -4.92
CA ASP A 113 0.31 -8.54 -6.14
C ASP A 113 0.35 -7.03 -5.85
N GLY A 114 1.56 -6.49 -5.73
CA GLY A 114 1.82 -5.11 -5.29
C GLY A 114 1.54 -4.83 -3.80
N GLY A 115 1.10 -5.84 -3.04
CA GLY A 115 0.80 -5.77 -1.61
C GLY A 115 1.93 -6.34 -0.75
N GLY A 116 1.57 -6.97 0.36
CA GLY A 116 2.50 -7.66 1.25
C GLY A 116 3.05 -6.78 2.38
N LEU A 117 4.18 -7.21 2.95
CA LEU A 117 4.89 -6.40 3.94
C LEU A 117 5.67 -5.30 3.23
N HIS A 118 5.61 -4.09 3.77
CA HIS A 118 6.34 -2.93 3.27
C HIS A 118 7.13 -2.27 4.39
N GLN A 119 8.32 -1.79 4.03
CA GLN A 119 9.08 -0.88 4.87
C GLN A 119 9.62 0.31 4.07
N THR A 120 9.65 1.48 4.69
CA THR A 120 10.33 2.67 4.16
C THR A 120 11.30 3.19 5.21
N LEU A 121 12.56 3.35 4.82
CA LEU A 121 13.64 3.77 5.71
C LEU A 121 13.77 5.29 5.73
N ARG A 122 14.59 5.81 6.65
CA ARG A 122 15.01 7.22 6.66
C ARG A 122 15.45 7.68 5.26
N GLY A 123 14.91 8.81 4.81
CA GLY A 123 15.16 9.37 3.49
C GLY A 123 14.33 8.76 2.36
N GLY A 124 13.56 7.70 2.62
CA GLY A 124 12.66 7.10 1.65
C GLY A 124 11.30 7.80 1.58
N HIS A 125 10.59 7.60 0.48
CA HIS A 125 9.33 8.25 0.15
C HIS A 125 8.53 7.39 -0.84
N LEU A 126 7.26 7.75 -1.01
CA LEU A 126 6.39 7.26 -2.08
C LEU A 126 5.60 8.46 -2.61
N ASN A 127 5.93 8.91 -3.82
CA ASN A 127 5.25 10.04 -4.45
C ASN A 127 3.75 9.77 -4.60
N ILE A 128 2.97 10.85 -4.73
CA ILE A 128 1.52 10.74 -4.93
C ILE A 128 1.23 9.91 -6.19
N HIS A 129 0.32 8.95 -6.09
CA HIS A 129 -0.06 8.07 -7.19
C HIS A 129 -1.50 7.57 -7.03
N ALA A 130 -2.11 7.23 -8.16
CA ALA A 130 -3.20 6.28 -8.17
C ALA A 130 -2.62 4.90 -8.53
N ASP A 131 -3.14 3.86 -7.89
CA ASP A 131 -2.67 2.51 -8.05
C ASP A 131 -2.96 1.92 -9.45
N PHE A 132 -2.31 0.82 -9.78
CA PHE A 132 -2.73 0.02 -10.94
C PHE A 132 -4.13 -0.56 -10.71
N THR A 133 -4.92 -0.67 -11.77
CA THR A 133 -6.36 -0.98 -11.66
C THR A 133 -6.70 -2.45 -11.83
N THR A 134 -5.79 -3.29 -12.31
CA THR A 134 -6.04 -4.72 -12.60
C THR A 134 -4.94 -5.61 -12.09
N HIS A 135 -5.29 -6.79 -11.56
CA HIS A 135 -4.30 -7.78 -11.14
C HIS A 135 -3.42 -8.19 -12.33
N HIS A 136 -2.13 -8.36 -12.08
CA HIS A 136 -1.12 -8.60 -13.10
C HIS A 136 -1.16 -10.01 -13.71
N GLU A 137 -1.66 -11.01 -12.98
CA GLU A 137 -1.80 -12.40 -13.44
C GLU A 137 -3.27 -12.74 -13.75
N LYS A 138 -4.21 -12.31 -12.90
CA LYS A 138 -5.64 -12.54 -13.06
C LYS A 138 -6.27 -11.38 -13.83
N LEU A 139 -6.12 -11.38 -15.15
CA LEU A 139 -6.42 -10.22 -15.99
C LEU A 139 -7.88 -9.76 -15.98
N ASN A 140 -8.82 -10.58 -15.51
CA ASN A 140 -10.23 -10.24 -15.32
C ASN A 140 -10.53 -9.64 -13.93
N TRP A 141 -9.53 -9.46 -13.07
CA TRP A 141 -9.71 -8.91 -11.72
C TRP A 141 -9.41 -7.41 -11.70
N SER A 142 -10.42 -6.60 -11.34
CA SER A 142 -10.32 -5.15 -11.13
C SER A 142 -10.15 -4.83 -9.65
N ARG A 143 -9.13 -4.05 -9.32
CA ARG A 143 -8.80 -3.66 -7.94
C ARG A 143 -9.84 -2.68 -7.40
N ARG A 144 -10.35 -2.94 -6.19
CA ARG A 144 -11.44 -2.17 -5.59
C ARG A 144 -11.08 -1.55 -4.27
N VAL A 145 -10.48 -2.33 -3.37
CA VAL A 145 -10.25 -1.91 -1.99
C VAL A 145 -8.83 -2.24 -1.60
N ASN A 146 -8.20 -1.31 -0.91
CA ASN A 146 -6.93 -1.53 -0.23
C ASN A 146 -7.14 -1.46 1.27
N ILE A 147 -6.42 -2.32 1.99
CA ILE A 147 -6.14 -2.13 3.41
C ILE A 147 -4.65 -1.89 3.61
N LEU A 148 -4.31 -0.97 4.51
CA LEU A 148 -2.94 -0.71 4.97
C LEU A 148 -2.92 -0.74 6.49
N LEU A 149 -2.48 -1.85 7.07
CA LEU A 149 -2.25 -1.97 8.51
C LEU A 149 -0.83 -1.50 8.86
N TYR A 150 -0.72 -0.53 9.75
CA TYR A 150 0.56 -0.02 10.23
C TYR A 150 1.07 -0.85 11.41
N LEU A 151 2.33 -1.29 11.29
CA LEU A 151 3.01 -2.18 12.24
C LEU A 151 4.21 -1.48 12.88
N ASN A 152 4.01 -0.21 13.24
CA ASN A 152 5.00 0.63 13.91
C ASN A 152 4.74 0.60 15.41
N GLU A 153 5.77 0.46 16.26
CA GLU A 153 5.62 0.56 17.72
C GLU A 153 5.14 1.96 18.12
N GLU A 154 6.02 2.94 17.90
CA GLU A 154 5.74 4.35 18.05
C GLU A 154 6.11 5.06 16.74
N TRP A 155 5.33 6.07 16.38
CA TRP A 155 5.62 6.89 15.21
C TRP A 155 5.35 8.37 15.51
N PRO A 156 6.35 9.09 16.05
CA PRO A 156 6.27 10.53 16.27
C PRO A 156 5.98 11.29 14.96
N GLU A 157 5.13 12.31 15.04
CA GLU A 157 4.67 13.05 13.87
C GLU A 157 5.82 13.75 13.12
N GLU A 158 6.85 14.20 13.84
CA GLU A 158 8.03 14.86 13.28
C GLU A 158 8.88 13.96 12.37
N TRP A 159 8.65 12.64 12.38
CA TRP A 159 9.30 11.69 11.47
C TRP A 159 8.68 11.70 10.05
N GLY A 160 7.55 12.39 9.87
CA GLY A 160 6.82 12.45 8.61
C GLY A 160 6.14 11.13 8.26
N GLY A 161 5.96 10.85 6.96
CA GLY A 161 5.42 9.56 6.50
C GLY A 161 3.90 9.40 6.64
N GLN A 162 3.19 10.47 6.98
CA GLN A 162 1.74 10.54 6.85
C GLN A 162 1.34 10.23 5.40
N LEU A 163 0.37 9.34 5.22
CA LEU A 163 -0.18 9.10 3.90
C LEU A 163 -1.15 10.23 3.56
N GLU A 164 -0.82 11.03 2.57
CA GLU A 164 -1.67 12.09 2.05
C GLU A 164 -2.69 11.50 1.08
N LEU A 165 -3.96 11.91 1.19
CA LEU A 165 -5.03 11.59 0.24
C LEU A 165 -5.41 12.89 -0.49
N TRP A 166 -5.28 12.88 -1.81
CA TRP A 166 -5.42 14.05 -2.67
C TRP A 166 -6.71 14.01 -3.48
N ASP A 167 -7.25 15.18 -3.80
CA ASP A 167 -8.37 15.28 -4.73
C ASP A 167 -7.99 14.79 -6.15
N GLN A 168 -9.00 14.40 -6.92
CA GLN A 168 -8.84 13.88 -8.29
C GLN A 168 -8.12 14.85 -9.25
N LYS A 169 -8.16 16.16 -8.97
CA LYS A 169 -7.52 17.20 -9.79
C LYS A 169 -6.08 17.48 -9.34
N MET A 170 -5.58 16.79 -8.31
CA MET A 170 -4.27 17.00 -7.71
C MET A 170 -4.08 18.45 -7.23
N THR A 171 -5.14 19.11 -6.72
CA THR A 171 -5.04 20.51 -6.28
C THR A 171 -4.63 20.66 -4.81
N ALA A 172 -5.09 19.77 -3.93
CA ALA A 172 -4.71 19.76 -2.53
C ALA A 172 -4.82 18.35 -1.90
N ALA A 173 -4.02 18.10 -0.87
CA ALA A 173 -4.26 17.01 0.07
C ALA A 173 -5.51 17.36 0.90
N GLN A 174 -6.53 16.51 0.87
CA GLN A 174 -7.77 16.71 1.63
C GLN A 174 -7.79 15.92 2.94
N ALA A 175 -7.00 14.84 3.04
CA ALA A 175 -6.81 14.10 4.27
C ALA A 175 -5.35 13.64 4.42
N LYS A 176 -4.95 13.37 5.66
CA LYS A 176 -3.65 12.77 6.00
C LYS A 176 -3.84 11.71 7.07
N VAL A 177 -3.16 10.57 6.91
CA VAL A 177 -3.26 9.43 7.83
C VAL A 177 -1.90 9.15 8.45
N GLN A 178 -1.79 9.30 9.77
CA GLN A 178 -0.59 8.91 10.51
C GLN A 178 -0.36 7.40 10.42
N PRO A 179 0.88 6.94 10.24
CA PRO A 179 1.21 5.52 10.27
C PRO A 179 1.35 4.99 11.70
N ALA A 180 0.38 5.29 12.57
CA ALA A 180 0.37 4.87 13.98
C ALA A 180 0.26 3.34 14.11
N GLY A 181 0.85 2.75 15.15
CA GLY A 181 0.74 1.32 15.41
C GLY A 181 -0.71 0.84 15.55
N ASN A 182 -1.01 -0.34 15.01
CA ASN A 182 -2.33 -0.99 15.05
C ASN A 182 -3.46 -0.18 14.37
N ARG A 183 -3.10 0.85 13.60
CA ARG A 183 -4.00 1.62 12.75
C ARG A 183 -4.08 1.00 11.37
N MET A 184 -5.29 0.85 10.86
CA MET A 184 -5.56 0.48 9.49
C MET A 184 -6.21 1.63 8.73
N LEU A 185 -5.70 1.90 7.53
CA LEU A 185 -6.43 2.67 6.52
C LEU A 185 -7.10 1.71 5.55
N ILE A 186 -8.41 1.85 5.37
CA ILE A 186 -9.19 1.14 4.35
C ILE A 186 -9.68 2.18 3.35
N PHE A 187 -9.51 1.96 2.04
CA PHE A 187 -9.93 2.92 1.03
C PHE A 187 -10.28 2.27 -0.31
N THR A 188 -11.21 2.90 -1.03
CA THR A 188 -11.56 2.51 -2.40
C THR A 188 -10.46 2.97 -3.34
N THR A 189 -10.09 2.10 -4.26
CA THR A 189 -9.12 2.39 -5.31
C THR A 189 -9.81 2.67 -6.63
N SER A 190 -9.39 3.74 -7.29
CA SER A 190 -9.75 4.10 -8.66
C SER A 190 -8.50 4.58 -9.40
N ASP A 191 -8.66 4.95 -10.66
CA ASP A 191 -7.58 5.54 -11.47
C ASP A 191 -7.22 6.98 -11.08
N ASP A 192 -7.96 7.54 -10.13
CA ASP A 192 -7.81 8.90 -9.59
C ASP A 192 -7.88 8.97 -8.05
N SER A 193 -7.80 7.83 -7.35
CA SER A 193 -7.66 7.78 -5.89
C SER A 193 -6.22 8.09 -5.48
N PHE A 194 -5.82 9.35 -5.62
CA PHE A 194 -4.44 9.79 -5.45
C PHE A 194 -3.99 9.78 -3.98
N HIS A 195 -2.92 9.06 -3.69
CA HIS A 195 -2.34 8.97 -2.35
C HIS A 195 -0.83 8.75 -2.36
N GLY A 196 -0.16 9.04 -1.24
CA GLY A 196 1.27 8.78 -1.07
C GLY A 196 1.87 9.50 0.14
N HIS A 197 3.14 9.27 0.42
CA HIS A 197 3.92 10.05 1.39
C HIS A 197 5.17 10.60 0.67
N PRO A 198 5.04 11.73 -0.04
CA PRO A 198 6.06 12.20 -0.99
C PRO A 198 7.29 12.80 -0.31
N ASP A 199 7.16 13.18 0.97
CA ASP A 199 8.26 13.72 1.75
C ASP A 199 9.13 12.60 2.33
N ALA A 200 10.44 12.82 2.27
CA ALA A 200 11.44 11.87 2.74
C ALA A 200 11.36 11.72 4.26
N LEU A 201 11.34 10.47 4.76
CA LEU A 201 11.25 10.20 6.19
C LEU A 201 12.45 10.73 6.97
N THR A 202 12.20 11.25 8.17
CA THR A 202 13.21 11.81 9.08
C THR A 202 13.44 10.94 10.32
N CYS A 203 12.85 9.75 10.38
CA CYS A 203 13.05 8.77 11.47
C CYS A 203 14.54 8.40 11.67
N PRO A 204 14.95 7.92 12.86
CA PRO A 204 16.33 7.51 13.11
C PRO A 204 16.84 6.39 12.20
N ASP A 205 18.16 6.22 12.14
CA ASP A 205 18.76 5.03 11.53
C ASP A 205 18.32 3.75 12.24
N GLY A 206 18.04 2.70 11.48
CA GLY A 206 17.57 1.44 12.04
C GLY A 206 16.09 1.42 12.42
N VAL A 207 15.36 2.52 12.17
CA VAL A 207 13.90 2.60 12.27
C VAL A 207 13.30 2.68 10.87
N ALA A 208 12.14 2.07 10.68
CA ALA A 208 11.43 2.04 9.40
C ALA A 208 9.93 2.25 9.59
N ARG A 209 9.30 2.92 8.63
CA ARG A 209 7.83 2.95 8.50
C ARG A 209 7.36 1.61 7.97
N ARG A 210 6.68 0.82 8.80
CA ARG A 210 6.26 -0.55 8.54
C ARG A 210 4.76 -0.64 8.29
N SER A 211 4.37 -1.45 7.32
CA SER A 211 2.96 -1.77 7.08
C SER A 211 2.77 -3.14 6.44
N MET A 212 1.60 -3.71 6.62
CA MET A 212 1.07 -4.82 5.83
C MET A 212 -0.04 -4.29 4.91
N ALA A 213 0.03 -4.59 3.62
CA ALA A 213 -0.92 -4.17 2.61
C ALA A 213 -1.59 -5.37 1.95
N LEU A 214 -2.92 -5.37 1.87
CA LEU A 214 -3.67 -6.37 1.11
C LEU A 214 -4.71 -5.68 0.24
N TYR A 215 -4.96 -6.27 -0.93
CA TYR A 215 -5.84 -5.70 -1.94
C TYR A 215 -6.96 -6.68 -2.28
N TYR A 216 -8.13 -6.11 -2.57
CA TYR A 216 -9.34 -6.83 -2.87
C TYR A 216 -9.85 -6.40 -4.23
N PHE A 217 -10.27 -7.38 -5.01
CA PHE A 217 -10.64 -7.22 -6.40
C PHE A 217 -12.09 -7.64 -6.62
N THR A 218 -12.65 -7.30 -7.77
CA THR A 218 -13.88 -7.94 -8.29
C THR A 218 -13.58 -8.50 -9.67
N GLU A 219 -14.27 -9.57 -10.06
CA GLU A 219 -14.23 -10.02 -11.45
C GLU A 219 -15.04 -9.09 -12.37
N GLU A 220 -14.45 -8.69 -13.48
CA GLU A 220 -15.08 -7.89 -14.52
C GLU A 220 -14.86 -8.53 -15.90
N ALA A 221 -15.87 -8.46 -16.76
CA ALA A 221 -15.79 -9.03 -18.11
C ALA A 221 -14.80 -8.29 -19.02
N ALA A 222 -14.65 -6.97 -18.83
CA ALA A 222 -13.79 -6.11 -19.64
C ALA A 222 -13.15 -5.03 -18.76
N PRO A 223 -12.22 -5.41 -17.86
CA PRO A 223 -11.61 -4.49 -16.93
C PRO A 223 -10.76 -3.45 -17.64
N VAL A 224 -10.82 -2.21 -17.17
CA VAL A 224 -9.99 -1.13 -17.70
C VAL A 224 -8.62 -1.18 -17.03
N ARG A 225 -7.61 -1.63 -17.78
CA ARG A 225 -6.24 -1.70 -17.31
C ARG A 225 -5.53 -0.35 -17.37
N LYS A 226 -5.01 0.09 -16.22
CA LYS A 226 -4.13 1.25 -16.06
C LYS A 226 -2.98 0.87 -15.13
N ALA A 227 -1.78 1.28 -15.50
CA ALA A 227 -0.61 1.19 -14.64
C ALA A 227 -0.65 2.26 -13.54
N THR A 228 0.20 2.12 -12.50
CA THR A 228 0.36 3.12 -11.44
C THR A 228 0.63 4.50 -12.02
N ASN A 229 -0.19 5.47 -11.62
CA ASN A 229 -0.20 6.82 -12.16
C ASN A 229 0.41 7.82 -11.18
N TYR A 230 1.74 7.96 -11.22
CA TYR A 230 2.45 8.92 -10.40
C TYR A 230 2.15 10.37 -10.80
N ARG A 231 1.93 11.21 -9.78
CA ARG A 231 1.66 12.63 -9.88
C ARG A 231 2.60 13.41 -8.96
N ALA A 232 3.10 14.53 -9.46
CA ALA A 232 3.83 15.48 -8.65
C ALA A 232 2.85 16.43 -7.96
N ARG A 233 3.15 16.85 -6.73
CA ARG A 233 2.37 17.90 -6.06
C ARG A 233 2.53 19.26 -6.78
N PRO A 234 1.55 20.16 -6.72
CA PRO A 234 1.59 21.46 -7.41
C PRO A 234 2.80 22.34 -7.07
N GLU A 235 3.33 22.23 -5.85
CA GLU A 235 4.45 23.00 -5.33
C GLU A 235 5.83 22.41 -5.70
N GLU A 236 5.86 21.18 -6.24
CA GLU A 236 7.12 20.55 -6.64
C GLU A 236 7.81 21.34 -7.77
N SER A 237 9.13 21.40 -7.72
CA SER A 237 9.95 22.08 -8.73
C SER A 237 9.70 21.52 -10.14
N GLY A 238 9.84 22.37 -11.16
CA GLY A 238 9.65 21.94 -12.57
C GLY A 238 10.54 20.76 -12.96
N LEU A 239 11.77 20.71 -12.44
CA LEU A 239 12.69 19.58 -12.65
C LEU A 239 12.17 18.28 -12.02
N LYS A 240 11.68 18.33 -10.78
CA LYS A 240 11.11 17.15 -10.10
C LYS A 240 9.83 16.67 -10.79
N LYS A 241 8.95 17.59 -11.20
CA LYS A 241 7.76 17.28 -12.01
C LYS A 241 8.11 16.54 -13.30
N ALA A 242 9.12 17.02 -14.04
CA ALA A 242 9.59 16.37 -15.25
C ALA A 242 10.17 14.98 -14.97
N ALA A 243 10.96 14.83 -13.90
CA ALA A 243 11.53 13.54 -13.51
C ALA A 243 10.45 12.51 -13.17
N ILE A 244 9.43 12.90 -12.39
CA ILE A 244 8.27 12.05 -12.04
C ILE A 244 7.52 11.61 -13.31
N ALA A 245 7.26 12.55 -14.23
CA ALA A 245 6.52 12.26 -15.46
C ALA A 245 7.28 11.32 -16.41
N VAL A 246 8.60 11.50 -16.54
CA VAL A 246 9.46 10.61 -17.36
C VAL A 246 9.45 9.21 -16.76
N ASP A 247 9.69 9.08 -15.46
CA ASP A 247 9.72 7.79 -14.76
C ASP A 247 8.37 7.05 -14.87
N ARG A 248 7.25 7.75 -14.67
CA ARG A 248 5.90 7.22 -14.90
C ARG A 248 5.70 6.68 -16.32
N ASN A 249 6.11 7.44 -17.33
CA ASN A 249 5.94 7.02 -18.72
C ASN A 249 6.79 5.77 -19.06
N VAL A 250 7.99 5.65 -18.47
CA VAL A 250 8.83 4.45 -18.61
C VAL A 250 8.11 3.23 -18.00
N LEU A 251 7.54 3.38 -16.81
CA LEU A 251 6.78 2.32 -16.14
C LEU A 251 5.52 1.91 -16.91
N ASP A 252 4.78 2.85 -17.49
CA ASP A 252 3.59 2.56 -18.31
C ASP A 252 3.97 1.82 -19.61
N VAL A 253 5.04 2.23 -20.29
CA VAL A 253 5.56 1.49 -21.45
C VAL A 253 6.00 0.09 -21.03
N TYR A 254 6.67 -0.06 -19.89
CA TYR A 254 7.05 -1.36 -19.33
C TYR A 254 5.84 -2.26 -19.11
N ASP A 255 4.81 -1.76 -18.42
CA ASP A 255 3.58 -2.49 -18.12
C ASP A 255 2.89 -3.02 -19.40
N ARG A 256 2.83 -2.18 -20.44
CA ARG A 256 2.21 -2.51 -21.73
C ARG A 256 3.02 -3.51 -22.57
N THR A 257 4.35 -3.44 -22.51
CA THR A 257 5.24 -4.17 -23.43
C THR A 257 5.77 -5.48 -22.85
N LEU A 258 6.21 -5.49 -21.59
CA LEU A 258 7.01 -6.58 -21.04
C LEU A 258 6.19 -7.68 -20.34
N ARG A 259 4.94 -7.37 -19.94
CA ARG A 259 4.00 -8.42 -19.50
C ARG A 259 3.53 -9.35 -20.60
N LYS A 260 3.46 -8.88 -21.86
CA LYS A 260 3.15 -9.75 -23.01
C LYS A 260 4.25 -10.78 -23.30
N VAL A 261 5.45 -10.57 -22.76
CA VAL A 261 6.65 -11.35 -23.06
C VAL A 261 7.13 -12.17 -21.85
N GLY A 262 6.46 -12.06 -20.70
CA GLY A 262 6.78 -12.85 -19.50
C GLY A 262 8.16 -12.58 -18.90
N LEU A 263 8.68 -11.36 -19.05
CA LEU A 263 10.00 -11.00 -18.53
C LEU A 263 9.94 -10.59 -17.05
N ASP A 264 10.91 -11.11 -16.29
CA ASP A 264 11.07 -11.01 -14.85
C ASP A 264 11.21 -9.55 -14.35
N ALA A 265 10.35 -9.18 -13.39
CA ALA A 265 10.32 -7.85 -12.77
C ALA A 265 11.66 -7.45 -12.13
N ASP A 266 12.47 -8.43 -11.69
CA ASP A 266 13.76 -8.19 -11.06
C ASP A 266 14.79 -7.60 -12.05
N LYS A 267 14.68 -7.92 -13.35
CA LYS A 267 15.54 -7.32 -14.40
C LYS A 267 15.26 -5.84 -14.61
N VAL A 268 14.04 -5.40 -14.31
CA VAL A 268 13.57 -4.04 -14.62
C VAL A 268 13.81 -3.10 -13.47
N SER A 269 13.64 -3.56 -12.22
CA SER A 269 14.14 -2.85 -11.06
C SER A 269 15.65 -2.56 -11.21
N GLY A 270 16.44 -3.55 -11.66
CA GLY A 270 17.87 -3.35 -11.92
C GLY A 270 18.21 -2.35 -13.04
N VAL A 271 17.33 -2.15 -14.04
CA VAL A 271 17.50 -1.12 -15.08
C VAL A 271 17.15 0.27 -14.53
N LEU A 272 16.05 0.39 -13.79
CA LEU A 272 15.63 1.64 -13.16
C LEU A 272 16.64 2.10 -12.10
N GLU A 273 17.16 1.18 -11.29
CA GLU A 273 18.23 1.45 -10.32
C GLU A 273 19.50 1.97 -11.00
N LYS A 274 19.89 1.41 -12.15
CA LYS A 274 21.06 1.88 -12.91
C LYS A 274 20.85 3.30 -13.43
N VAL A 275 19.68 3.61 -13.98
CA VAL A 275 19.33 4.98 -14.42
C VAL A 275 19.40 5.96 -13.24
N ASN A 276 19.01 5.53 -12.05
CA ASN A 276 19.09 6.34 -10.83
C ASN A 276 20.52 6.51 -10.28
N LYS A 277 21.38 5.48 -10.36
CA LYS A 277 22.80 5.56 -9.96
C LYS A 277 23.58 6.61 -10.76
N PHE A 278 23.23 6.84 -12.03
CA PHE A 278 23.86 7.89 -12.84
C PHE A 278 23.40 9.33 -12.49
N ARG A 279 22.33 9.48 -11.69
CA ARG A 279 21.77 10.78 -11.30
C ARG A 279 22.10 11.21 -9.88
N ARG A 280 22.62 10.33 -9.02
CA ARG A 280 23.12 10.73 -7.70
C ARG A 280 24.45 11.47 -7.86
N PRO A 281 24.60 12.72 -7.38
CA PRO A 281 25.94 13.28 -7.23
C PRO A 281 26.73 12.36 -6.30
N LYS A 282 27.96 12.02 -6.69
CA LYS A 282 28.89 11.32 -5.81
C LYS A 282 29.01 12.16 -4.53
N LYS A 283 28.53 11.62 -3.41
CA LYS A 283 28.99 12.04 -2.08
C LYS A 283 30.36 11.42 -1.86
#